data_AF-A0AAU9J9W3-F1
#
_entry.id   AF-A0AAU9J9W3-F1
#
_cell.length_a   1.000
_cell.length_b   1.000
_cell.length_c   1.000
_cell.angle_alpha   90.00
_cell.angle_beta   90.00
_cell.angle_gamma   90.00
#
_symmetry.space_group_name_H-M   'P 1'
#
loop_
_entity.id
_entity.type
_entity.pdbx_description
1 polymer ?
#
loop_
_entity_poly.entity_id
_entity_poly.type
_entity_poly.pdbx_seq_one_letter_code
_entity_poly.pdbx_strand_id
1 'polypeptide(L)'
;MNTANILFIIAHHLTYKDLLSFGQVNKIFNFVSKKEDLWKRECLRVFFGNYDIFGSVFKGDDWLYKSSREPNWRHLLKKLTQIRHSWLLLKGDNFTSDDLELLRSEVFLALYEPLLPPPPLRREPKTFPTIIQDLLAHAFEEPIQNGFSLPTESEMIIEGAMSQSLLEEICDTVSIDQIVIIKWGLKGNKCNINKSLSMGSSGNQSTCYSSGDFGSSLLNTYFQNKMINANPLLIRLFCTLKKTIKIHCVASWNCLNLIEEASELLTEYCIRWDAFCASIYWIDRIFFAFSVAINQVYDANWLNAPKMPPFTVMRLMLIIWRRNVFYRLKEHILDSIFTLLQNQRNLLVKECPCFKGEVNKASKEDSISVMMKGIQAVLDLSVNELNIHFIDHSGFSGDGEYKFLDEKVLKLTEQFYQEISSYPYTAQVYILEEDLKLVQRSFLPCTWIQVQKMGLEIRINSMKNIYYSEYKQFRPISSTPEEGIDRYVYSPFGKMLFNNDQSHVASRNIKLYINHLSMRNRLQDVIDYNNLDALCQKLKQPKLVEDEEIEYQNEQMGFKLEISPEEQVLFSISNDIHLGQFLSIVSAYKTFEG
;
A
#
# COMPACT_ATOMS: atom_id res chain seq x y z
N MET A 1 -29.39 -2.25 35.86
CA MET A 1 -30.73 -1.74 36.24
C MET A 1 -31.64 -1.82 35.01
N ASN A 2 -32.75 -2.56 35.10
CA ASN A 2 -33.68 -2.74 33.97
C ASN A 2 -34.28 -1.40 33.56
N THR A 3 -33.97 -0.97 32.33
CA THR A 3 -34.46 0.27 31.69
C THR A 3 -35.99 0.36 31.66
N ALA A 4 -36.69 -0.78 31.68
CA ALA A 4 -38.15 -0.86 31.75
C ALA A 4 -38.73 -0.27 33.05
N ASN A 5 -38.06 -0.47 34.21
CA ASN A 5 -38.55 0.06 35.49
C ASN A 5 -38.37 1.58 35.58
N ILE A 6 -37.29 2.11 35.00
CA ILE A 6 -37.04 3.56 34.98
C ILE A 6 -38.05 4.26 34.08
N LEU A 7 -38.35 3.71 32.90
CA LEU A 7 -39.35 4.27 32.00
C LEU A 7 -40.76 4.22 32.61
N PHE A 8 -41.08 3.18 33.37
CA PHE A 8 -42.35 3.08 34.10
C PHE A 8 -42.46 4.12 35.21
N ILE A 9 -41.40 4.31 36.01
CA ILE A 9 -41.35 5.33 37.07
C ILE A 9 -41.46 6.74 36.47
N ILE A 10 -40.73 7.02 35.39
CA ILE A 10 -40.82 8.29 34.67
C ILE A 10 -42.25 8.50 34.15
N ALA A 11 -42.83 7.50 33.48
CA ALA A 11 -44.18 7.58 32.93
C ALA A 11 -45.26 7.82 34.00
N HIS A 12 -45.06 7.35 35.24
CA HIS A 12 -45.98 7.58 36.35
C HIS A 12 -46.04 9.05 36.80
N HIS A 13 -44.99 9.83 36.55
CA HIS A 13 -44.90 11.24 36.90
C HIS A 13 -45.19 12.20 35.74
N LEU A 14 -45.45 11.67 34.54
CA LEU A 14 -45.77 12.48 33.36
C LEU A 14 -47.27 12.71 33.24
N THR A 15 -47.69 13.94 32.90
CA THR A 15 -49.09 14.22 32.60
C THR A 15 -49.50 13.55 31.28
N TYR A 16 -50.80 13.40 31.02
CA TYR A 16 -51.28 12.88 29.74
C TYR A 16 -50.75 13.68 28.53
N LYS A 17 -50.61 15.00 28.68
CA LYS A 17 -50.00 15.87 27.66
C LYS A 17 -48.52 15.55 27.44
N ASP A 18 -47.78 15.27 28.52
CA ASP A 18 -46.36 14.90 28.44
C ASP A 18 -46.19 13.51 27.83
N LEU A 19 -47.08 12.56 28.15
CA LEU A 19 -47.10 11.23 27.54
C LEU A 19 -47.40 11.28 26.04
N LEU A 20 -48.36 12.11 25.61
CA LEU A 20 -48.63 12.34 24.18
C LEU A 20 -47.42 12.95 23.47
N SER A 21 -46.79 13.96 24.07
CA SER A 21 -45.58 14.59 23.54
C SER A 21 -44.42 13.60 23.46
N PHE A 22 -44.20 12.79 24.50
CA PHE A 22 -43.21 11.71 24.52
C PHE A 22 -43.49 10.65 23.44
N GLY A 23 -44.76 10.29 23.23
CA GLY A 23 -45.18 9.40 22.15
C GLY A 23 -44.88 9.96 20.76
N GLN A 24 -45.11 11.26 20.54
CA GLN A 24 -44.77 11.93 19.28
C GLN A 24 -43.26 11.99 19.06
N VAL A 25 -42.49 12.37 20.09
CA VAL A 25 -41.02 12.38 20.05
C VAL A 25 -40.47 10.98 19.77
N ASN A 26 -41.00 9.93 20.39
CA ASN A 26 -40.60 8.55 20.11
C ASN A 26 -40.92 8.10 18.68
N LYS A 27 -42.06 8.53 18.11
CA LYS A 27 -42.40 8.26 16.71
C LYS A 27 -41.42 8.95 15.76
N ILE A 28 -41.12 10.23 16.03
CA ILE A 28 -40.14 11.00 15.25
C ILE A 28 -38.74 10.38 15.39
N PHE A 29 -38.32 10.04 16.59
CA PHE A 29 -37.05 9.37 16.87
C PHE A 29 -36.97 8.02 16.15
N ASN A 30 -38.00 7.17 16.23
CA ASN A 30 -38.03 5.89 15.53
C ASN A 30 -37.95 6.09 14.01
N PHE A 31 -38.67 7.07 13.46
CA PHE A 31 -38.60 7.42 12.04
C PHE A 31 -37.18 7.90 11.63
N VAL A 32 -36.60 8.82 12.37
CA VAL A 32 -35.26 9.38 12.12
C VAL A 32 -34.17 8.32 12.31
N SER A 33 -34.28 7.47 13.33
CA SER A 33 -33.35 6.35 13.62
C SER A 33 -33.35 5.25 12.56
N LYS A 34 -34.30 5.27 11.62
CA LYS A 34 -34.32 4.36 10.46
C LYS A 34 -33.66 4.97 9.23
N LYS A 35 -33.33 6.26 9.23
CA LYS A 35 -32.62 6.91 8.12
C LYS A 35 -31.14 6.51 8.16
N GLU A 36 -30.63 6.06 7.02
CA GLU A 36 -29.25 5.60 6.90
C GLU A 36 -28.24 6.75 7.03
N ASP A 37 -28.57 7.91 6.48
CA ASP A 37 -27.77 9.15 6.56
C ASP A 37 -27.41 9.56 7.99
N LEU A 38 -28.34 9.37 8.94
CA LEU A 38 -28.09 9.67 10.35
C LEU A 38 -26.93 8.82 10.88
N TRP A 39 -26.97 7.52 10.61
CA TRP A 39 -25.96 6.58 11.07
C TRP A 39 -24.64 6.75 10.32
N LYS A 40 -24.70 7.11 9.04
CA LYS A 40 -23.52 7.50 8.27
C LYS A 40 -22.83 8.70 8.91
N ARG A 41 -23.57 9.78 9.16
CA ARG A 41 -23.04 10.99 9.81
C ARG A 41 -22.45 10.69 11.19
N GLU A 42 -23.14 9.88 11.98
CA GLU A 42 -22.65 9.48 13.30
C GLU A 42 -21.41 8.59 13.22
N CYS A 43 -21.32 7.66 12.25
CA CYS A 43 -20.10 6.91 11.99
C CYS A 43 -18.93 7.84 11.65
N LEU A 44 -19.13 8.77 10.72
CA LEU A 44 -18.09 9.71 10.32
C LEU A 44 -17.60 10.51 11.54
N ARG A 45 -18.53 11.07 12.33
CA ARG A 45 -18.24 11.82 13.55
C ARG A 45 -17.48 11.03 14.61
N VAL A 46 -17.68 9.73 14.69
CA VAL A 46 -17.10 8.90 15.76
C VAL A 46 -15.77 8.27 15.35
N PHE A 47 -15.57 8.00 14.06
CA PHE A 47 -14.36 7.34 13.57
C PHE A 47 -13.33 8.29 12.98
N PHE A 48 -13.74 9.46 12.47
CA PHE A 48 -12.88 10.36 11.73
C PHE A 48 -13.02 11.79 12.25
N GLY A 49 -11.89 12.37 12.68
CA GLY A 49 -11.77 13.76 13.07
C GLY A 49 -11.54 14.67 11.88
N ASN A 50 -10.91 15.81 12.14
CA ASN A 50 -10.53 16.72 11.07
C ASN A 50 -9.20 16.27 10.45
N TYR A 51 -9.22 15.79 9.20
CA TYR A 51 -8.02 15.40 8.46
C TYR A 51 -7.48 16.51 7.54
N ASP A 52 -7.94 17.76 7.70
CA ASP A 52 -7.47 18.92 6.91
C ASP A 52 -5.92 19.05 6.90
N ILE A 53 -5.23 18.62 7.96
CA ILE A 53 -3.77 18.68 8.07
C ILE A 53 -3.04 17.67 7.16
N PHE A 54 -3.71 16.59 6.75
CA PHE A 54 -3.17 15.56 5.85
C PHE A 54 -3.51 15.87 4.38
N GLY A 55 -4.28 16.92 4.14
CA GLY A 55 -4.72 17.41 2.84
C GLY A 55 -6.06 18.11 2.97
N SER A 56 -6.41 18.98 2.01
CA SER A 56 -7.78 19.50 1.96
C SER A 56 -8.73 18.35 1.70
N VAL A 57 -9.37 17.83 2.75
CA VAL A 57 -10.59 17.06 2.61
C VAL A 57 -11.52 17.99 1.83
N PHE A 58 -12.04 17.54 0.69
CA PHE A 58 -13.16 18.24 0.08
C PHE A 58 -14.31 18.18 1.10
N LYS A 59 -14.39 19.20 1.96
CA LYS A 59 -15.50 19.47 2.83
C LYS A 59 -16.70 19.73 1.93
N GLY A 60 -17.40 18.68 1.55
CA GLY A 60 -18.83 18.82 1.30
C GLY A 60 -19.58 18.25 2.46
N ASP A 61 -20.09 19.16 3.26
CA ASP A 61 -21.50 19.06 3.61
C ASP A 61 -22.28 18.80 2.28
N ASP A 62 -23.09 17.73 2.26
CA ASP A 62 -24.03 17.35 1.17
C ASP A 62 -23.54 16.54 -0.06
N TRP A 63 -22.63 15.58 0.08
CA TRP A 63 -22.42 14.58 -1.00
C TRP A 63 -23.31 13.33 -0.85
N LEU A 64 -24.42 13.33 -1.61
CA LEU A 64 -25.29 12.19 -1.86
C LEU A 64 -24.62 11.20 -2.82
N TYR A 65 -23.92 10.21 -2.28
CA TYR A 65 -23.37 9.09 -3.06
C TYR A 65 -24.48 8.12 -3.47
N LYS A 66 -24.50 7.71 -4.74
CA LYS A 66 -25.42 6.68 -5.26
C LYS A 66 -24.66 5.36 -5.47
N SER A 67 -24.27 4.70 -4.38
CA SER A 67 -23.81 3.30 -4.47
C SER A 67 -25.00 2.34 -4.41
N SER A 68 -24.92 1.23 -5.15
CA SER A 68 -25.95 0.19 -5.19
C SER A 68 -26.07 -0.66 -3.90
N ARG A 69 -25.17 -0.47 -2.93
CA ARG A 69 -25.25 -1.11 -1.61
C ARG A 69 -24.65 -0.22 -0.52
N GLU A 70 -25.51 0.44 0.25
CA GLU A 70 -25.07 1.25 1.39
C GLU A 70 -24.51 0.36 2.52
N PRO A 71 -23.39 0.75 3.17
CA PRO A 71 -22.83 0.01 4.28
C PRO A 71 -23.75 0.07 5.50
N ASN A 72 -23.89 -1.02 6.25
CA ASN A 72 -24.68 -1.01 7.48
C ASN A 72 -23.97 -0.24 8.62
N TRP A 73 -24.06 1.08 8.58
CA TRP A 73 -23.46 2.03 9.51
C TRP A 73 -23.86 1.77 10.97
N ARG A 74 -25.13 1.45 11.19
CA ARG A 74 -25.67 1.13 12.52
C ARG A 74 -24.98 -0.07 13.16
N HIS A 75 -24.68 -1.11 12.36
CA HIS A 75 -23.97 -2.29 12.84
C HIS A 75 -22.51 -1.97 13.22
N LEU A 76 -21.88 -1.06 12.48
CA LEU A 76 -20.52 -0.62 12.77
C LEU A 76 -20.44 0.10 14.13
N LEU A 77 -21.36 1.03 14.40
CA LEU A 77 -21.48 1.71 15.70
C LEU A 77 -21.77 0.73 16.84
N LYS A 78 -22.64 -0.25 16.61
CA LYS A 78 -22.91 -1.31 17.59
C LYS A 78 -21.65 -2.10 17.94
N LYS A 79 -20.85 -2.47 16.93
CA LYS A 79 -19.57 -3.16 17.14
C LYS A 79 -18.58 -2.28 17.90
N LEU A 80 -18.53 -0.98 17.60
CA LEU A 80 -17.69 -0.04 18.33
C LEU A 80 -18.07 -0.01 19.82
N THR A 81 -19.36 0.04 20.15
CA THR A 81 -19.82 -0.03 21.56
C THR A 81 -19.37 -1.32 22.23
N GLN A 82 -19.45 -2.46 21.53
CA GLN A 82 -18.98 -3.76 22.05
C GLN A 82 -17.46 -3.77 22.29
N ILE A 83 -16.68 -3.14 21.39
CA ILE A 83 -15.24 -3.01 21.54
C ILE A 83 -14.90 -2.13 22.73
N ARG A 84 -15.57 -0.98 22.88
CA ARG A 84 -15.43 -0.12 24.07
C ARG A 84 -15.71 -0.88 25.37
N HIS A 85 -16.68 -1.79 25.36
CA HIS A 85 -16.93 -2.65 26.51
C HIS A 85 -15.84 -3.72 26.70
N SER A 86 -15.21 -4.19 25.62
CA SER A 86 -14.11 -5.18 25.69
C SER A 86 -12.87 -4.63 26.40
N TRP A 87 -12.63 -3.32 26.32
CA TRP A 87 -11.58 -2.65 27.11
C TRP A 87 -11.80 -2.81 28.61
N LEU A 88 -13.05 -2.71 29.08
CA LEU A 88 -13.38 -2.90 30.51
C LEU A 88 -13.15 -4.34 30.99
N LEU A 89 -13.09 -5.32 30.08
CA LEU A 89 -12.78 -6.72 30.41
C LEU A 89 -11.28 -6.96 30.65
N LEU A 90 -10.43 -5.96 30.41
CA LEU A 90 -9.01 -5.98 30.76
C LEU A 90 -8.78 -5.63 32.24
N LYS A 91 -9.82 -5.21 32.96
CA LYS A 91 -9.75 -4.89 34.39
C LYS A 91 -9.26 -6.10 35.18
N GLY A 92 -8.31 -5.86 36.07
CA GLY A 92 -7.71 -6.87 36.93
C GLY A 92 -6.62 -6.23 37.79
N ASP A 93 -5.74 -7.04 38.33
CA ASP A 93 -4.69 -6.56 39.26
C ASP A 93 -3.68 -5.61 38.57
N ASN A 94 -3.54 -5.71 37.24
CA ASN A 94 -2.59 -4.93 36.45
C ASN A 94 -3.15 -3.64 35.85
N PHE A 95 -4.48 -3.48 35.80
CA PHE A 95 -5.12 -2.28 35.25
C PHE A 95 -6.33 -1.85 36.08
N THR A 96 -6.28 -0.62 36.58
CA THR A 96 -7.43 0.02 37.21
C THR A 96 -8.47 0.44 36.15
N SER A 97 -9.66 0.85 36.59
CA SER A 97 -10.69 1.33 35.66
C SER A 97 -10.31 2.66 35.01
N ASP A 98 -9.55 3.49 35.72
CA ASP A 98 -9.10 4.79 35.22
C ASP A 98 -7.96 4.60 34.21
N ASP A 99 -7.02 3.68 34.49
CA ASP A 99 -5.95 3.31 33.55
C ASP A 99 -6.51 2.84 32.20
N LEU A 100 -7.52 1.98 32.24
CA LEU A 100 -8.16 1.45 31.03
C LEU A 100 -8.95 2.51 30.29
N GLU A 101 -9.55 3.47 30.99
CA GLU A 101 -10.23 4.58 30.35
C GLU A 101 -9.24 5.49 29.64
N LEU A 102 -8.11 5.81 30.28
CA LEU A 102 -7.04 6.61 29.72
C LEU A 102 -6.44 5.94 28.48
N LEU A 103 -5.97 4.70 28.61
CA LEU A 103 -5.38 3.92 27.53
C LEU A 103 -6.34 3.76 26.35
N ARG A 104 -7.62 3.46 26.63
CA ARG A 104 -8.67 3.38 25.61
C ARG A 104 -8.84 4.73 24.92
N SER A 105 -8.92 5.82 25.68
CA SER A 105 -9.14 7.16 25.15
C SER A 105 -8.00 7.58 24.22
N GLU A 106 -6.74 7.33 24.59
CA GLU A 106 -5.57 7.63 23.77
C GLU A 106 -5.56 6.82 22.47
N VAL A 107 -5.84 5.51 22.52
CA VAL A 107 -5.92 4.69 21.29
C VAL A 107 -7.02 5.18 20.35
N PHE A 108 -8.22 5.49 20.89
CA PHE A 108 -9.30 6.00 20.05
C PHE A 108 -9.00 7.41 19.53
N LEU A 109 -8.37 8.26 20.33
CA LEU A 109 -7.97 9.59 19.91
C LEU A 109 -6.90 9.53 18.82
N ALA A 110 -5.88 8.69 18.97
CA ALA A 110 -4.84 8.49 17.96
C ALA A 110 -5.40 7.99 16.62
N LEU A 111 -6.46 7.17 16.62
CA LEU A 111 -7.15 6.75 15.39
C LEU A 111 -8.10 7.83 14.83
N TYR A 112 -8.74 8.58 15.70
CA TYR A 112 -9.74 9.59 15.33
C TYR A 112 -9.08 10.86 14.79
N GLU A 113 -8.06 11.37 15.47
CA GLU A 113 -7.36 12.62 15.20
C GLU A 113 -5.86 12.41 15.48
N PRO A 114 -5.16 11.72 14.58
CA PRO A 114 -3.75 11.43 14.76
C PRO A 114 -2.93 12.71 14.73
N LEU A 115 -2.03 12.85 15.70
CA LEU A 115 -1.05 13.91 15.72
C LEU A 115 0.06 13.59 14.71
N LEU A 116 0.52 14.58 13.96
CA LEU A 116 1.66 14.39 13.08
C LEU A 116 2.91 14.05 13.93
N PRO A 117 3.65 12.99 13.59
CA PRO A 117 4.94 12.77 14.23
C PRO A 117 5.87 13.95 13.90
N PRO A 118 6.84 14.24 14.79
CA PRO A 118 7.87 15.22 14.46
C PRO A 118 8.60 14.77 13.17
N PRO A 119 8.85 15.68 12.21
CA PRO A 119 9.54 15.30 10.98
C PRO A 119 10.95 14.79 11.35
N PRO A 120 11.38 13.62 10.84
CA PRO A 120 12.74 13.18 11.03
C PRO A 120 13.67 14.18 10.33
N LEU A 121 14.72 14.60 11.03
CA LEU A 121 15.76 15.47 10.47
C LEU A 121 16.67 14.65 9.54
N ARG A 122 16.17 14.21 8.37
CA ARG A 122 17.00 13.62 7.31
C ARG A 122 17.39 14.67 6.26
N ARG A 123 18.62 14.56 5.75
CA ARG A 123 19.33 15.55 4.91
C ARG A 123 19.04 15.44 3.39
N GLU A 124 18.03 14.70 2.95
CA GLU A 124 17.78 14.49 1.52
C GLU A 124 16.58 15.28 0.96
N PRO A 125 16.74 16.05 -0.13
CA PRO A 125 15.78 17.10 -0.51
C PRO A 125 14.68 16.68 -1.50
N LYS A 126 14.45 15.39 -1.80
CA LYS A 126 13.61 15.04 -2.98
C LYS A 126 12.45 14.05 -2.81
N THR A 127 12.26 13.42 -1.67
CA THR A 127 11.04 12.68 -1.34
C THR A 127 10.89 12.67 0.18
N PHE A 128 9.67 12.85 0.68
CA PHE A 128 9.38 12.48 2.06
C PHE A 128 9.17 10.97 2.04
N PRO A 129 10.11 10.14 2.55
CA PRO A 129 9.74 8.78 2.92
C PRO A 129 8.48 8.84 3.78
N THR A 130 7.54 7.92 3.54
CA THR A 130 6.37 7.87 4.41
C THR A 130 6.83 7.52 5.81
N ILE A 131 6.04 7.88 6.82
CA ILE A 131 6.34 7.52 8.22
C ILE A 131 6.56 6.02 8.35
N ILE A 132 5.92 5.18 7.53
CA ILE A 132 6.15 3.74 7.51
C ILE A 132 7.49 3.40 6.86
N GLN A 133 7.90 4.05 5.78
CA GLN A 133 9.22 3.83 5.20
C GLN A 133 10.33 4.28 6.14
N ASP A 134 10.15 5.42 6.81
CA ASP A 134 11.06 5.88 7.84
C ASP A 134 11.06 4.93 9.04
N LEU A 135 9.89 4.51 9.53
CA LEU A 135 9.79 3.56 10.64
C LEU A 135 10.29 2.17 10.27
N LEU A 136 10.14 1.69 9.03
CA LEU A 136 10.71 0.42 8.59
C LEU A 136 12.23 0.53 8.42
N ALA A 137 12.73 1.67 7.93
CA ALA A 137 14.15 1.95 7.84
C ALA A 137 14.81 2.17 9.22
N HIS A 138 14.04 2.61 10.22
CA HIS A 138 14.50 2.89 11.59
C HIS A 138 14.01 1.90 12.65
N ALA A 139 13.16 0.91 12.31
CA ALA A 139 12.63 -0.10 13.24
C ALA A 139 13.74 -0.97 13.88
N PHE A 140 14.95 -0.84 13.36
CA PHE A 140 16.13 -1.58 13.76
C PHE A 140 17.14 -0.74 14.54
N GLU A 141 16.92 0.57 14.66
CA GLU A 141 17.66 1.44 15.57
C GLU A 141 16.86 1.63 16.86
N GLU A 142 17.52 1.62 18.02
CA GLU A 142 16.85 1.99 19.27
C GLU A 142 16.19 3.37 19.08
N PRO A 143 14.89 3.53 19.41
CA PRO A 143 14.22 4.80 19.27
C PRO A 143 15.04 5.84 20.02
N ILE A 144 15.33 6.98 19.39
CA ILE A 144 16.12 8.07 19.98
C ILE A 144 15.48 8.42 21.33
N GLN A 145 16.03 7.88 22.43
CA GLN A 145 15.52 8.09 23.78
C GLN A 145 15.63 9.57 24.21
N ASN A 146 16.33 10.39 23.42
CA ASN A 146 16.66 11.78 23.73
C ASN A 146 16.08 12.78 22.72
N GLY A 147 14.79 12.61 22.35
CA GLY A 147 14.06 13.52 21.46
C GLY A 147 12.72 13.99 22.04
N PHE A 148 12.73 15.08 22.80
CA PHE A 148 11.65 16.07 23.01
C PHE A 148 10.24 15.69 23.51
N SER A 149 9.88 14.44 23.78
CA SER A 149 8.60 14.15 24.45
C SER A 149 8.77 13.31 25.70
N LEU A 150 8.29 13.83 26.82
CA LEU A 150 8.04 13.04 28.03
C LEU A 150 7.18 11.82 27.67
N PRO A 151 7.38 10.66 28.32
CA PRO A 151 6.50 9.53 28.16
C PRO A 151 5.06 9.93 28.45
N THR A 152 4.11 9.43 27.66
CA THR A 152 2.69 9.63 27.97
C THR A 152 2.33 8.84 29.24
N GLU A 153 1.26 9.24 29.93
CA GLU A 153 0.78 8.51 31.09
C GLU A 153 0.35 7.08 30.72
N SER A 154 -0.21 6.88 29.51
CA SER A 154 -0.51 5.54 28.99
C SER A 154 0.73 4.69 28.72
N GLU A 155 1.85 5.27 28.26
CA GLU A 155 3.13 4.56 28.12
C GLU A 155 3.60 4.00 29.47
N MET A 156 3.59 4.86 30.50
CA MET A 156 4.01 4.47 31.85
C MET A 156 3.10 3.37 32.44
N ILE A 157 1.80 3.44 32.17
CA ILE A 157 0.82 2.42 32.58
C ILE A 157 1.14 1.07 31.94
N ILE A 158 1.40 1.05 30.62
CA ILE A 158 1.73 -0.20 29.92
C ILE A 158 3.07 -0.76 30.41
N GLU A 159 4.09 0.08 30.57
CA GLU A 159 5.39 -0.34 31.11
C GLU A 159 5.27 -0.95 32.51
N GLY A 160 4.52 -0.29 33.41
CA GLY A 160 4.27 -0.80 34.76
C GLY A 160 3.48 -2.12 34.78
N ALA A 161 2.51 -2.26 33.88
CA ALA A 161 1.71 -3.49 33.75
C ALA A 161 2.51 -4.67 33.18
N MET A 162 3.57 -4.43 32.40
CA MET A 162 4.39 -5.47 31.75
C MET A 162 5.58 -5.95 32.63
N SER A 163 5.37 -6.04 33.94
CA SER A 163 6.38 -6.51 34.90
C SER A 163 6.84 -7.97 34.68
N GLN A 164 8.02 -8.32 35.21
CA GLN A 164 8.61 -9.67 35.09
C GLN A 164 7.69 -10.80 35.58
N SER A 165 6.89 -10.58 36.64
CA SER A 165 5.97 -11.59 37.17
C SER A 165 4.82 -11.93 36.21
N LEU A 166 4.42 -10.99 35.34
CA LEU A 166 3.40 -11.22 34.32
C LEU A 166 3.96 -12.06 33.16
N LEU A 167 5.22 -11.85 32.79
CA LEU A 167 5.90 -12.62 31.75
C LEU A 167 6.03 -14.10 32.16
N GLU A 168 6.31 -14.35 33.44
CA GLU A 168 6.39 -15.70 34.01
C GLU A 168 5.02 -16.41 33.99
N GLU A 169 3.93 -15.74 34.39
CA GLU A 169 2.57 -16.32 34.35
C GLU A 169 2.15 -16.75 32.94
N ILE A 170 2.58 -15.99 31.92
CA ILE A 170 2.20 -16.20 30.52
C ILE A 170 2.96 -17.39 29.91
N CYS A 171 4.22 -17.58 30.27
CA CYS A 171 5.01 -18.74 29.85
C CYS A 171 4.40 -20.06 30.36
N ASP A 172 3.77 -20.04 31.54
CA ASP A 172 3.22 -21.25 32.17
C ASP A 172 1.80 -21.62 31.69
N THR A 173 1.03 -20.64 31.18
CA THR A 173 -0.41 -20.80 30.93
C THR A 173 -0.82 -20.79 29.45
N VAL A 174 0.03 -20.27 28.56
CA VAL A 174 -0.32 -20.07 27.14
C VAL A 174 0.13 -21.23 26.26
N SER A 175 -0.75 -21.69 25.37
CA SER A 175 -0.35 -22.52 24.23
C SER A 175 0.55 -21.72 23.29
N ILE A 176 1.80 -22.14 23.12
CA ILE A 176 2.82 -21.54 22.23
C ILE A 176 2.25 -21.17 20.85
N ASP A 177 1.34 -21.98 20.31
CA ASP A 177 0.63 -21.73 19.05
C ASP A 177 -0.09 -20.37 19.00
N GLN A 178 -0.64 -19.90 20.12
CA GLN A 178 -1.33 -18.61 20.19
C GLN A 178 -0.35 -17.44 20.11
N ILE A 179 0.80 -17.51 20.80
CA ILE A 179 1.85 -16.50 20.71
C ILE A 179 2.44 -16.46 19.31
N VAL A 180 2.57 -17.61 18.65
CA VAL A 180 3.00 -17.70 17.25
C VAL A 180 1.99 -17.02 16.34
N ILE A 181 0.70 -17.32 16.48
CA ILE A 181 -0.35 -16.66 15.72
C ILE A 181 -0.31 -15.13 15.92
N ILE A 182 -0.02 -14.67 17.13
CA ILE A 182 0.07 -13.25 17.48
C ILE A 182 1.31 -12.61 16.84
N LYS A 183 2.52 -13.12 17.14
CA LYS A 183 3.81 -12.60 16.65
C LYS A 183 3.81 -12.46 15.12
N TRP A 184 3.20 -13.43 14.45
CA TRP A 184 3.21 -13.54 13.01
C TRP A 184 1.94 -13.06 12.32
N GLY A 185 0.94 -12.58 13.08
CA GLY A 185 -0.32 -12.12 12.52
C GLY A 185 -1.07 -13.17 11.69
N LEU A 186 -0.89 -14.47 12.00
CA LEU A 186 -1.37 -15.60 11.20
C LEU A 186 -2.88 -15.78 11.28
N LYS A 187 -3.45 -16.48 10.30
CA LYS A 187 -4.82 -16.98 10.39
C LYS A 187 -4.84 -18.24 11.25
N GLY A 188 -5.54 -18.18 12.38
CA GLY A 188 -5.82 -19.36 13.19
C GLY A 188 -6.56 -20.42 12.37
N ASN A 189 -6.27 -21.70 12.64
CA ASN A 189 -7.03 -22.79 12.04
C ASN A 189 -8.48 -22.66 12.52
N LYS A 190 -9.44 -22.50 11.59
CA LYS A 190 -10.86 -22.62 11.93
C LYS A 190 -11.08 -24.07 12.35
N CYS A 191 -10.98 -24.34 13.64
CA CYS A 191 -11.31 -25.64 14.18
C CYS A 191 -12.79 -25.88 13.85
N ASN A 192 -13.07 -26.84 12.96
CA ASN A 192 -14.43 -27.24 12.60
C ASN A 192 -15.06 -27.98 13.78
N ILE A 193 -15.43 -27.23 14.83
CA ILE A 193 -16.03 -27.77 16.06
C ILE A 193 -17.43 -28.36 15.78
N ASN A 194 -18.05 -28.06 14.64
CA ASN A 194 -19.39 -28.56 14.30
C ASN A 194 -19.43 -30.00 13.75
N LYS A 195 -18.30 -30.70 13.57
CA LYS A 195 -18.29 -32.07 13.01
C LYS A 195 -18.30 -33.20 14.04
N SER A 196 -18.13 -32.93 15.34
CA SER A 196 -18.10 -33.98 16.37
C SER A 196 -19.41 -34.20 17.12
N LEU A 197 -20.50 -33.52 16.75
CA LEU A 197 -21.80 -33.64 17.43
C LEU A 197 -22.94 -34.22 16.56
N SER A 198 -22.66 -34.72 15.35
CA SER A 198 -23.66 -35.43 14.54
C SER A 198 -23.26 -36.89 14.28
N MET A 199 -23.14 -37.68 15.35
CA MET A 199 -23.47 -39.10 15.28
C MET A 199 -24.89 -39.27 15.81
N GLY A 200 -25.85 -39.41 14.89
CA GLY A 200 -27.21 -39.79 15.23
C GLY A 200 -28.26 -39.31 14.23
N SER A 201 -28.67 -40.23 13.37
CA SER A 201 -29.89 -40.24 12.54
C SER A 201 -29.80 -39.72 11.10
N SER A 202 -30.22 -40.64 10.23
CA SER A 202 -30.43 -40.55 8.79
C SER A 202 -31.62 -39.66 8.42
N GLY A 203 -31.55 -39.02 7.25
CA GLY A 203 -32.77 -38.72 6.47
C GLY A 203 -32.78 -37.39 5.75
N ASN A 204 -32.53 -37.47 4.44
CA ASN A 204 -33.04 -36.64 3.35
C ASN A 204 -32.48 -35.23 3.07
N GLN A 205 -32.23 -35.06 1.76
CA GLN A 205 -31.71 -33.92 1.04
C GLN A 205 -32.63 -32.69 1.12
N SER A 206 -32.06 -31.49 1.21
CA SER A 206 -32.72 -30.25 0.78
C SER A 206 -31.71 -29.08 0.70
N THR A 207 -31.35 -28.74 -0.54
CA THR A 207 -31.01 -27.40 -1.09
C THR A 207 -30.16 -26.42 -0.25
N CYS A 208 -28.94 -26.20 -0.75
CA CYS A 208 -28.09 -25.04 -0.48
C CYS A 208 -28.79 -23.71 -0.81
N TYR A 209 -29.08 -22.92 0.23
CA TYR A 209 -29.13 -21.47 0.14
C TYR A 209 -28.19 -20.89 1.20
N SER A 210 -27.10 -20.30 0.74
CA SER A 210 -26.17 -19.50 1.53
C SER A 210 -26.86 -18.19 1.91
N SER A 211 -27.62 -18.19 3.01
CA SER A 211 -28.24 -17.00 3.58
C SER A 211 -28.16 -17.03 5.10
N GLY A 212 -27.63 -15.97 5.70
CA GLY A 212 -27.97 -15.57 7.06
C GLY A 212 -27.03 -16.03 8.17
N ASP A 213 -25.90 -15.34 8.28
CA ASP A 213 -24.92 -15.41 9.38
C ASP A 213 -25.46 -14.78 10.70
N PHE A 214 -26.72 -15.07 11.06
CA PHE A 214 -27.45 -14.39 12.15
C PHE A 214 -27.52 -15.22 13.44
N GLY A 215 -27.45 -16.55 13.36
CA GLY A 215 -27.41 -17.44 14.54
C GLY A 215 -26.01 -17.64 15.13
N SER A 216 -24.96 -17.45 14.32
CA SER A 216 -23.57 -17.68 14.72
C SER A 216 -22.99 -16.54 15.57
N SER A 217 -23.54 -15.32 15.50
CA SER A 217 -22.94 -14.11 16.08
C SER A 217 -23.09 -14.03 17.61
N LEU A 218 -24.26 -14.32 18.18
CA LEU A 218 -24.46 -14.21 19.64
C LEU A 218 -23.75 -15.34 20.40
N LEU A 219 -23.78 -16.57 19.86
CA LEU A 219 -23.00 -17.70 20.39
C LEU A 219 -21.50 -17.47 20.22
N ASN A 220 -21.01 -16.97 19.07
CA ASN A 220 -19.60 -16.60 18.94
C ASN A 220 -19.20 -15.46 19.88
N THR A 221 -20.07 -14.48 20.14
CA THR A 221 -19.75 -13.39 21.08
C THR A 221 -19.67 -13.90 22.52
N TYR A 222 -20.59 -14.79 22.92
CA TYR A 222 -20.57 -15.44 24.24
C TYR A 222 -19.36 -16.36 24.43
N PHE A 223 -19.04 -17.21 23.45
CA PHE A 223 -17.87 -18.09 23.49
C PHE A 223 -16.55 -17.33 23.37
N GLN A 224 -16.48 -16.28 22.55
CA GLN A 224 -15.32 -15.39 22.50
C GLN A 224 -15.13 -14.65 23.83
N ASN A 225 -16.20 -14.15 24.46
CA ASN A 225 -16.07 -13.48 25.76
C ASN A 225 -15.68 -14.44 26.89
N LYS A 226 -16.16 -15.69 26.86
CA LYS A 226 -15.76 -16.74 27.82
C LYS A 226 -14.31 -17.20 27.61
N MET A 227 -13.82 -17.28 26.36
CA MET A 227 -12.41 -17.54 26.06
C MET A 227 -11.51 -16.35 26.39
N ILE A 228 -11.96 -15.10 26.15
CA ILE A 228 -11.20 -13.90 26.50
C ILE A 228 -10.91 -13.88 28.00
N ASN A 229 -11.89 -14.21 28.86
CA ASN A 229 -11.68 -14.23 30.32
C ASN A 229 -10.76 -15.35 30.81
N ALA A 230 -10.49 -16.39 30.01
CA ALA A 230 -9.55 -17.45 30.32
C ALA A 230 -8.15 -17.20 29.74
N ASN A 231 -7.99 -16.16 28.91
CA ASN A 231 -6.74 -15.85 28.25
C ASN A 231 -5.88 -14.91 29.11
N PRO A 232 -4.56 -15.10 29.12
CA PRO A 232 -3.64 -14.20 29.83
C PRO A 232 -3.69 -12.76 29.30
N LEU A 233 -3.22 -11.82 30.11
CA LEU A 233 -3.39 -10.38 29.88
C LEU A 233 -2.88 -9.94 28.50
N LEU A 234 -1.68 -10.37 28.09
CA LEU A 234 -1.10 -10.03 26.78
C LEU A 234 -2.03 -10.42 25.62
N ILE A 235 -2.64 -11.61 25.67
CA ILE A 235 -3.54 -12.09 24.61
C ILE A 235 -4.85 -11.29 24.61
N ARG A 236 -5.38 -10.97 25.79
CA ARG A 236 -6.58 -10.12 25.89
C ARG A 236 -6.30 -8.72 25.34
N LEU A 237 -5.18 -8.12 25.72
CA LEU A 237 -4.75 -6.79 25.25
C LEU A 237 -4.56 -6.78 23.74
N PHE A 238 -3.82 -7.75 23.19
CA PHE A 238 -3.69 -7.96 21.75
C PHE A 238 -5.05 -8.03 21.05
N CYS A 239 -5.95 -8.88 21.54
CA CYS A 239 -7.25 -9.08 20.93
C CYS A 239 -8.10 -7.81 20.95
N THR A 240 -8.06 -7.06 22.05
CA THR A 240 -8.80 -5.80 22.21
C THR A 240 -8.23 -4.71 21.29
N LEU A 241 -6.91 -4.56 21.24
CA LEU A 241 -6.22 -3.62 20.36
C LEU A 241 -6.49 -3.94 18.88
N LYS A 242 -6.28 -5.20 18.47
CA LYS A 242 -6.57 -5.69 17.12
C LYS A 242 -8.03 -5.45 16.70
N LYS A 243 -9.00 -5.68 17.59
CA LYS A 243 -10.42 -5.40 17.33
C LYS A 243 -10.66 -3.90 17.13
N THR A 244 -10.02 -3.06 17.94
CA THR A 244 -10.13 -1.59 17.88
C THR A 244 -9.59 -1.04 16.55
N ILE A 245 -8.37 -1.43 16.16
CA ILE A 245 -7.78 -1.02 14.87
C ILE A 245 -8.64 -1.56 13.72
N LYS A 246 -9.06 -2.83 13.79
CA LYS A 246 -9.85 -3.46 12.73
C LYS A 246 -11.19 -2.76 12.49
N ILE A 247 -11.90 -2.33 13.55
CA ILE A 247 -13.19 -1.65 13.36
C ILE A 247 -13.01 -0.29 12.68
N HIS A 248 -11.92 0.43 13.00
CA HIS A 248 -11.56 1.67 12.34
C HIS A 248 -11.24 1.43 10.86
N CYS A 249 -10.40 0.44 10.53
CA CYS A 249 -10.12 0.09 9.13
C CYS A 249 -11.38 -0.32 8.35
N VAL A 250 -12.30 -1.07 8.96
CA VAL A 250 -13.59 -1.40 8.31
C VAL A 250 -14.44 -0.15 8.08
N ALA A 251 -14.40 0.83 9.00
CA ALA A 251 -15.05 2.12 8.80
C ALA A 251 -14.44 2.87 7.61
N SER A 252 -13.10 2.93 7.52
CA SER A 252 -12.38 3.60 6.42
C SER A 252 -12.71 2.96 5.08
N TRP A 253 -12.67 1.62 5.02
CA TRP A 253 -13.08 0.88 3.82
C TRP A 253 -14.51 1.20 3.39
N ASN A 254 -15.48 1.18 4.32
CA ASN A 254 -16.88 1.50 4.01
C ASN A 254 -17.05 2.90 3.42
N CYS A 255 -16.24 3.87 3.84
CA CYS A 255 -16.29 5.24 3.31
C CYS A 255 -15.69 5.31 1.91
N LEU A 256 -14.49 4.76 1.74
CA LEU A 256 -13.75 4.77 0.48
C LEU A 256 -14.47 3.98 -0.62
N ASN A 257 -15.11 2.86 -0.28
CA ASN A 257 -15.83 2.01 -1.23
C ASN A 257 -17.07 2.70 -1.85
N LEU A 258 -17.46 3.87 -1.36
CA LEU A 258 -18.56 4.67 -1.92
C LEU A 258 -18.11 5.68 -2.97
N ILE A 259 -16.80 5.91 -3.10
CA ILE A 259 -16.23 6.90 -4.01
C ILE A 259 -15.95 6.23 -5.35
N GLU A 260 -16.62 6.72 -6.39
CA GLU A 260 -16.50 6.17 -7.75
C GLU A 260 -15.51 6.96 -8.61
N GLU A 261 -15.33 8.25 -8.34
CA GLU A 261 -14.45 9.12 -9.11
C GLU A 261 -12.98 8.88 -8.71
N ALA A 262 -12.12 8.70 -9.72
CA ALA A 262 -10.75 8.21 -9.51
C ALA A 262 -9.88 9.19 -8.71
N SER A 263 -10.01 10.49 -8.97
CA SER A 263 -9.21 11.53 -8.30
C SER A 263 -9.64 11.67 -6.84
N GLU A 264 -10.95 11.70 -6.56
CA GLU A 264 -11.55 11.75 -5.24
C GLU A 264 -11.19 10.50 -4.43
N LEU A 265 -11.30 9.30 -5.02
CA LEU A 265 -10.99 8.06 -4.34
C LEU A 265 -9.53 8.03 -3.89
N LEU A 266 -8.59 8.36 -4.79
CA LEU A 266 -7.17 8.39 -4.46
C LEU A 266 -6.85 9.50 -3.45
N THR A 267 -7.44 10.68 -3.59
CA THR A 267 -7.25 11.77 -2.64
C THR A 267 -7.68 11.35 -1.23
N GLU A 268 -8.90 10.83 -1.09
CA GLU A 268 -9.44 10.41 0.19
C GLU A 268 -8.69 9.19 0.75
N TYR A 269 -8.27 8.25 -0.10
CA TYR A 269 -7.45 7.10 0.31
C TYR A 269 -6.11 7.57 0.88
N CYS A 270 -5.41 8.46 0.19
CA CYS A 270 -4.11 9.00 0.61
C CYS A 270 -4.23 9.77 1.92
N ILE A 271 -5.24 10.65 2.08
CA ILE A 271 -5.48 11.37 3.33
C ILE A 271 -5.66 10.40 4.50
N ARG A 272 -6.47 9.36 4.31
CA ARG A 272 -6.72 8.36 5.36
C ARG A 272 -5.51 7.47 5.63
N TRP A 273 -4.74 7.16 4.59
CA TRP A 273 -3.50 6.43 4.73
C TRP A 273 -2.49 7.23 5.54
N ASP A 274 -2.24 8.49 5.18
CA ASP A 274 -1.32 9.39 5.89
C ASP A 274 -1.75 9.58 7.36
N ALA A 275 -3.04 9.78 7.61
CA ALA A 275 -3.60 9.83 8.96
C ALA A 275 -3.34 8.51 9.72
N PHE A 276 -3.57 7.36 9.08
CA PHE A 276 -3.34 6.06 9.69
C PHE A 276 -1.85 5.78 9.94
N CYS A 277 -0.94 6.24 9.08
CA CYS A 277 0.51 6.21 9.29
C CYS A 277 0.92 7.02 10.52
N ALA A 278 0.32 8.18 10.73
CA ALA A 278 0.52 8.95 11.95
C ALA A 278 -0.06 8.22 13.18
N SER A 279 -1.24 7.59 13.08
CA SER A 279 -1.77 6.73 14.15
C SER A 279 -0.84 5.55 14.48
N ILE A 280 -0.22 4.94 13.47
CA ILE A 280 0.75 3.85 13.62
C ILE A 280 1.89 4.29 14.53
N TYR A 281 2.50 5.44 14.25
CA TYR A 281 3.60 5.97 15.06
C TYR A 281 3.22 6.10 16.54
N TRP A 282 2.08 6.73 16.82
CA TRP A 282 1.63 6.97 18.19
C TRP A 282 1.26 5.69 18.93
N ILE A 283 0.48 4.81 18.29
CA ILE A 283 0.02 3.59 18.93
C ILE A 283 1.18 2.61 19.12
N ASP A 284 2.12 2.52 18.17
CA ASP A 284 3.30 1.67 18.33
C ASP A 284 4.17 2.13 19.52
N ARG A 285 4.34 3.44 19.67
CA ARG A 285 5.02 4.04 20.84
C ARG A 285 4.33 3.69 22.16
N ILE A 286 3.01 3.89 22.27
CA ILE A 286 2.25 3.55 23.49
C ILE A 286 2.38 2.06 23.86
N PHE A 287 2.43 1.19 22.85
CA PHE A 287 2.47 -0.27 23.02
C PHE A 287 3.86 -0.87 22.80
N PHE A 288 4.93 -0.08 22.92
CA PHE A 288 6.29 -0.56 22.70
C PHE A 288 6.66 -1.66 23.71
N ALA A 289 6.47 -1.43 25.01
CA ALA A 289 6.75 -2.43 26.06
C ALA A 289 5.92 -3.72 25.89
N PHE A 290 4.68 -3.59 25.39
CA PHE A 290 3.85 -4.73 25.02
C PHE A 290 4.45 -5.55 23.86
N SER A 291 5.00 -4.89 22.85
CA SER A 291 5.68 -5.54 21.72
C SER A 291 6.93 -6.29 22.19
N VAL A 292 7.73 -5.66 23.06
CA VAL A 292 8.92 -6.28 23.70
C VAL A 292 8.52 -7.53 24.46
N ALA A 293 7.47 -7.47 25.29
CA ALA A 293 6.97 -8.60 26.06
C ALA A 293 6.59 -9.80 25.18
N ILE A 294 5.85 -9.58 24.07
CA ILE A 294 5.49 -10.65 23.12
C ILE A 294 6.74 -11.30 22.53
N ASN A 295 7.73 -10.49 22.14
CA ASN A 295 8.96 -11.01 21.55
C ASN A 295 9.75 -11.85 22.56
N GLN A 296 9.92 -11.36 23.79
CA GLN A 296 10.60 -12.09 24.86
C GLN A 296 9.94 -13.45 25.16
N VAL A 297 8.61 -13.47 25.28
CA VAL A 297 7.86 -14.73 25.50
C VAL A 297 8.06 -15.68 24.32
N TYR A 298 8.01 -15.19 23.08
CA TYR A 298 8.25 -16.04 21.92
C TYR A 298 9.67 -16.59 21.90
N ASP A 299 10.67 -15.74 22.11
CA ASP A 299 12.08 -16.12 21.98
C ASP A 299 12.50 -17.11 23.09
N ALA A 300 11.95 -16.95 24.30
CA ALA A 300 12.13 -17.90 25.40
C ALA A 300 11.55 -19.28 25.09
N ASN A 301 10.41 -19.34 24.39
CA ASN A 301 9.71 -20.59 24.07
C ASN A 301 10.14 -21.21 22.73
N TRP A 302 10.85 -20.46 21.88
CA TRP A 302 11.23 -20.88 20.53
C TRP A 302 12.70 -20.59 20.21
N LEU A 303 13.61 -21.11 21.04
CA LEU A 303 15.06 -20.91 20.96
C LEU A 303 15.70 -21.31 19.61
N ASN A 304 15.11 -22.31 18.92
CA ASN A 304 15.63 -22.86 17.65
C ASN A 304 14.82 -22.39 16.43
N ALA A 305 14.16 -21.22 16.48
CA ALA A 305 13.52 -20.63 15.31
C ALA A 305 14.55 -19.86 14.48
N PRO A 306 14.35 -19.76 13.15
CA PRO A 306 15.10 -18.78 12.37
C PRO A 306 14.92 -17.38 12.97
N LYS A 307 16.02 -16.61 13.01
CA LYS A 307 15.99 -15.20 13.42
C LYS A 307 15.16 -14.44 12.40
N MET A 308 14.06 -13.88 12.88
CA MET A 308 13.00 -13.32 12.06
C MET A 308 12.54 -12.00 12.68
N PRO A 309 11.88 -11.12 11.91
CA PRO A 309 11.64 -9.75 12.35
C PRO A 309 10.73 -9.74 13.59
N PRO A 310 11.03 -8.88 14.58
CA PRO A 310 10.28 -8.82 15.83
C PRO A 310 8.85 -8.37 15.60
N PHE A 311 7.91 -8.86 16.43
CA PHE A 311 6.57 -8.32 16.47
C PHE A 311 6.59 -6.87 16.94
N THR A 312 5.83 -6.02 16.25
CA THR A 312 5.53 -4.65 16.65
C THR A 312 4.05 -4.36 16.41
N VAL A 313 3.51 -3.37 17.12
CA VAL A 313 2.13 -2.94 16.90
C VAL A 313 2.00 -2.23 15.55
N MET A 314 3.06 -1.58 15.07
CA MET A 314 3.16 -1.11 13.69
C MET A 314 2.87 -2.24 12.70
N ARG A 315 3.60 -3.37 12.77
CA ARG A 315 3.39 -4.51 11.86
C ARG A 315 1.97 -5.04 11.95
N LEU A 316 1.41 -5.13 13.17
CA LEU A 316 0.01 -5.49 13.36
C LEU A 316 -0.96 -4.53 12.64
N MET A 317 -0.77 -3.22 12.80
CA MET A 317 -1.61 -2.20 12.19
C MET A 317 -1.53 -2.21 10.65
N LEU A 318 -0.32 -2.35 10.09
CA LEU A 318 -0.09 -2.50 8.65
C LEU A 318 -0.83 -3.71 8.09
N ILE A 319 -0.69 -4.87 8.75
CA ILE A 319 -1.39 -6.11 8.36
C ILE A 319 -2.92 -5.90 8.39
N ILE A 320 -3.44 -5.20 9.40
CA ILE A 320 -4.89 -4.94 9.51
C ILE A 320 -5.35 -4.00 8.40
N TRP A 321 -4.65 -2.90 8.15
CA TRP A 321 -4.97 -1.97 7.05
C TRP A 321 -4.97 -2.69 5.71
N ARG A 322 -3.89 -3.43 5.43
CA ARG A 322 -3.73 -4.18 4.20
C ARG A 322 -4.91 -5.12 3.94
N ARG A 323 -5.29 -5.92 4.95
CA ARG A 323 -6.36 -6.92 4.83
C ARG A 323 -7.77 -6.35 4.79
N ASN A 324 -8.01 -5.23 5.48
CA ASN A 324 -9.37 -4.71 5.68
C ASN A 324 -9.68 -3.48 4.81
N VAL A 325 -8.66 -2.79 4.30
CA VAL A 325 -8.79 -1.60 3.45
C VAL A 325 -8.16 -1.88 2.08
N PHE A 326 -6.83 -1.97 2.02
CA PHE A 326 -6.10 -1.99 0.75
C PHE A 326 -6.53 -3.14 -0.15
N TYR A 327 -6.46 -4.41 0.28
CA TYR A 327 -6.83 -5.55 -0.56
C TYR A 327 -8.28 -5.57 -1.00
N ARG A 328 -9.18 -4.88 -0.29
CA ARG A 328 -10.57 -4.75 -0.71
C ARG A 328 -10.78 -3.67 -1.75
N LEU A 329 -9.91 -2.67 -1.78
CA LEU A 329 -9.95 -1.54 -2.71
C LEU A 329 -8.87 -1.62 -3.77
N LYS A 330 -7.99 -2.64 -3.73
CA LYS A 330 -6.77 -2.74 -4.53
C LYS A 330 -7.06 -2.49 -6.00
N GLU A 331 -8.03 -3.21 -6.56
CA GLU A 331 -8.40 -3.06 -7.98
C GLU A 331 -8.86 -1.62 -8.27
N HIS A 332 -9.72 -1.05 -7.42
CA HIS A 332 -10.23 0.33 -7.60
C HIS A 332 -9.12 1.39 -7.47
N ILE A 333 -8.19 1.23 -6.52
CA ILE A 333 -7.04 2.12 -6.32
C ILE A 333 -6.12 2.07 -7.54
N LEU A 334 -5.79 0.87 -7.99
CA LEU A 334 -4.92 0.68 -9.15
C LEU A 334 -5.56 1.19 -10.44
N ASP A 335 -6.85 0.90 -10.66
CA ASP A 335 -7.61 1.42 -11.79
C ASP A 335 -7.70 2.94 -11.76
N SER A 336 -7.81 3.54 -10.58
CA SER A 336 -7.76 5.00 -10.43
C SER A 336 -6.40 5.57 -10.81
N ILE A 337 -5.29 4.94 -10.39
CA ILE A 337 -3.94 5.33 -10.80
C ILE A 337 -3.78 5.24 -12.31
N PHE A 338 -4.22 4.13 -12.93
CA PHE A 338 -4.15 3.96 -14.38
C PHE A 338 -5.00 4.98 -15.14
N THR A 339 -6.20 5.29 -14.61
CA THR A 339 -7.09 6.30 -15.19
C THR A 339 -6.45 7.68 -15.15
N LEU A 340 -5.87 8.08 -14.02
CA LEU A 340 -5.16 9.35 -13.91
C LEU A 340 -3.94 9.39 -14.84
N LEU A 341 -3.14 8.32 -14.90
CA LEU A 341 -1.99 8.22 -15.82
C LEU A 341 -2.42 8.40 -17.29
N GLN A 342 -3.47 7.69 -17.71
CA GLN A 342 -3.97 7.80 -19.09
C GLN A 342 -4.54 9.19 -19.38
N ASN A 343 -5.23 9.81 -18.41
CA ASN A 343 -5.70 11.18 -18.54
C ASN A 343 -4.53 12.17 -18.74
N GLN A 344 -3.44 12.00 -17.99
CA GLN A 344 -2.23 12.80 -18.17
C GLN A 344 -1.61 12.60 -19.56
N ARG A 345 -1.50 11.35 -20.02
CA ARG A 345 -1.01 11.04 -21.38
C ARG A 345 -1.87 11.66 -22.48
N ASN A 346 -3.19 11.58 -22.35
CA ASN A 346 -4.12 12.21 -23.28
C ASN A 346 -3.95 13.74 -23.31
N LEU A 347 -3.67 14.37 -22.16
CA LEU A 347 -3.34 15.79 -22.09
C LEU A 347 -1.99 16.08 -22.77
N LEU A 348 -0.95 15.27 -22.55
CA LEU A 348 0.35 15.42 -23.21
C LEU A 348 0.24 15.41 -24.73
N VAL A 349 -0.57 14.51 -25.29
CA VAL A 349 -0.83 14.46 -26.74
C VAL A 349 -1.53 15.75 -27.21
N LYS A 350 -2.55 16.21 -26.50
CA LYS A 350 -3.29 17.45 -26.85
C LYS A 350 -2.41 18.71 -26.76
N GLU A 351 -1.49 18.74 -25.80
CA GLU A 351 -0.55 19.85 -25.55
C GLU A 351 0.63 19.86 -26.53
N CYS A 352 0.81 18.79 -27.32
CA CYS A 352 1.93 18.69 -28.23
C CYS A 352 1.92 19.89 -29.22
N PRO A 353 3.03 20.66 -29.31
CA PRO A 353 3.12 21.83 -30.19
C PRO A 353 2.83 21.50 -31.66
N CYS A 354 3.04 20.25 -32.07
CA CYS A 354 2.77 19.77 -33.42
C CYS A 354 1.26 19.72 -33.77
N PHE A 355 0.37 19.68 -32.79
CA PHE A 355 -1.08 19.49 -32.99
C PHE A 355 -1.95 20.74 -32.72
N LYS A 356 -1.34 21.87 -32.35
CA LYS A 356 -2.00 23.19 -32.14
C LYS A 356 -3.15 23.19 -31.11
N GLY A 357 -2.95 22.57 -29.94
CA GLY A 357 -3.89 22.67 -28.82
C GLY A 357 -3.53 23.79 -27.84
N GLU A 358 -4.49 24.65 -27.50
CA GLU A 358 -4.43 25.47 -26.28
C GLU A 358 -5.01 24.65 -25.12
N VAL A 359 -4.25 24.49 -24.03
CA VAL A 359 -4.70 23.75 -22.83
C VAL A 359 -4.39 24.53 -21.57
N ASN A 360 -5.29 24.42 -20.61
CA ASN A 360 -5.28 25.09 -19.32
C ASN A 360 -4.32 24.37 -18.35
N LYS A 361 -3.17 24.97 -18.03
CA LYS A 361 -2.09 24.34 -17.23
C LYS A 361 -2.44 24.05 -15.76
N ALA A 362 -3.47 24.69 -15.21
CA ALA A 362 -3.74 24.68 -13.78
C ALA A 362 -4.27 23.33 -13.24
N SER A 363 -4.95 22.51 -14.04
CA SER A 363 -5.51 21.22 -13.58
C SER A 363 -4.53 20.04 -13.61
N LYS A 364 -3.30 20.25 -14.10
CA LYS A 364 -2.33 19.18 -14.38
C LYS A 364 -1.58 18.72 -13.11
N GLU A 365 -1.14 19.68 -12.30
CA GLU A 365 -0.24 19.39 -11.17
C GLU A 365 -0.96 18.66 -10.03
N ASP A 366 -2.23 19.01 -9.75
CA ASP A 366 -3.01 18.38 -8.69
C ASP A 366 -3.24 16.88 -8.95
N SER A 367 -3.59 16.52 -10.20
CA SER A 367 -3.79 15.12 -10.59
C SER A 367 -2.51 14.29 -10.52
N ILE A 368 -1.36 14.88 -10.89
CA ILE A 368 -0.06 14.21 -10.78
C ILE A 368 0.28 13.99 -9.30
N SER A 369 0.11 15.01 -8.46
CA SER A 369 0.37 14.92 -7.02
C SER A 369 -0.46 13.82 -6.35
N VAL A 370 -1.76 13.75 -6.65
CA VAL A 370 -2.67 12.70 -6.13
C VAL A 370 -2.23 11.32 -6.60
N MET A 371 -1.91 11.17 -7.89
CA MET A 371 -1.42 9.91 -8.45
C MET A 371 -0.11 9.46 -7.79
N MET A 372 0.85 10.39 -7.59
CA MET A 372 2.12 10.12 -6.91
C MET A 372 1.90 9.61 -5.48
N LYS A 373 1.03 10.27 -4.70
CA LYS A 373 0.68 9.81 -3.36
C LYS A 373 0.02 8.42 -3.36
N GLY A 374 -0.84 8.15 -4.35
CA GLY A 374 -1.46 6.83 -4.52
C GLY A 374 -0.42 5.73 -4.80
N ILE A 375 0.53 6.01 -5.69
CA ILE A 375 1.64 5.09 -6.00
C ILE A 375 2.52 4.86 -4.76
N GLN A 376 2.82 5.94 -4.02
CA GLN A 376 3.57 5.85 -2.77
C GLN A 376 2.88 4.96 -1.74
N ALA A 377 1.56 5.10 -1.56
CA ALA A 377 0.81 4.25 -0.64
C ALA A 377 0.76 2.77 -1.08
N VAL A 378 0.75 2.48 -2.39
CA VAL A 378 0.91 1.11 -2.91
C VAL A 378 2.32 0.60 -2.60
N LEU A 379 3.33 1.45 -2.77
CA LEU A 379 4.73 1.11 -2.52
C LEU A 379 4.99 0.81 -1.05
N ASP A 380 4.48 1.63 -0.12
CA ASP A 380 4.59 1.40 1.33
C ASP A 380 4.07 0.02 1.74
N LEU A 381 3.03 -0.47 1.06
CA LEU A 381 2.42 -1.78 1.31
C LEU A 381 3.12 -2.91 0.53
N SER A 382 4.02 -2.59 -0.38
CA SER A 382 4.80 -3.55 -1.18
C SER A 382 6.19 -3.78 -0.62
N VAL A 383 6.75 -2.77 0.05
CA VAL A 383 8.04 -2.91 0.72
C VAL A 383 7.92 -3.73 2.00
N ASN A 384 9.00 -4.41 2.33
CA ASN A 384 9.24 -5.09 3.59
C ASN A 384 10.66 -4.75 4.06
N GLU A 385 11.05 -5.34 5.19
CA GLU A 385 12.33 -5.02 5.83
C GLU A 385 13.55 -5.46 5.00
N LEU A 386 13.38 -6.34 4.00
CA LEU A 386 14.46 -6.83 3.14
C LEU A 386 14.66 -5.97 1.89
N ASN A 387 13.57 -5.48 1.30
CA ASN A 387 13.62 -4.82 0.00
C ASN A 387 13.63 -3.28 0.09
N ILE A 388 13.38 -2.70 1.28
CA ILE A 388 13.29 -1.25 1.45
C ILE A 388 14.59 -0.52 1.08
N HIS A 389 15.75 -1.14 1.30
CA HIS A 389 17.06 -0.57 0.95
C HIS A 389 17.29 -0.46 -0.57
N PHE A 390 16.53 -1.21 -1.36
CA PHE A 390 16.63 -1.22 -2.81
C PHE A 390 15.63 -0.27 -3.48
N ILE A 391 14.85 0.52 -2.73
CA ILE A 391 13.73 1.30 -3.27
C ILE A 391 14.14 2.30 -4.36
N ASP A 392 15.31 2.90 -4.22
CA ASP A 392 15.90 3.82 -5.19
C ASP A 392 16.79 3.11 -6.24
N HIS A 393 16.79 1.78 -6.21
CA HIS A 393 17.62 0.97 -7.08
C HIS A 393 16.85 0.47 -8.30
N SER A 394 17.52 0.45 -9.45
CA SER A 394 16.94 -0.12 -10.68
C SER A 394 16.78 -1.64 -10.59
N GLY A 395 17.54 -2.28 -9.70
CA GLY A 395 17.48 -3.71 -9.40
C GLY A 395 16.40 -4.08 -8.39
N PHE A 396 15.59 -3.12 -7.91
CA PHE A 396 14.46 -3.42 -7.02
C PHE A 396 13.56 -4.46 -7.68
N SER A 397 13.60 -5.69 -7.17
CA SER A 397 12.58 -6.69 -7.46
C SER A 397 11.35 -6.24 -6.68
N GLY A 398 10.58 -5.32 -7.28
CA GLY A 398 9.27 -4.99 -6.78
C GLY A 398 8.51 -6.29 -6.68
N ASP A 399 8.37 -6.82 -5.47
CA ASP A 399 7.57 -7.99 -5.18
C ASP A 399 6.25 -7.51 -4.58
N GLY A 400 5.21 -8.34 -4.71
CA GLY A 400 3.88 -7.99 -4.25
C GLY A 400 3.16 -6.97 -5.14
N GLU A 401 2.67 -5.89 -4.53
CA GLU A 401 1.60 -5.06 -5.10
C GLU A 401 2.11 -4.01 -6.08
N TYR A 402 3.30 -3.46 -5.81
CA TYR A 402 4.01 -2.57 -6.71
C TYR A 402 4.43 -3.31 -7.99
N LYS A 403 4.80 -4.58 -7.92
CA LYS A 403 5.10 -5.39 -9.11
C LYS A 403 3.95 -5.40 -10.10
N PHE A 404 2.75 -5.64 -9.58
CA PHE A 404 1.55 -5.69 -10.38
C PHE A 404 1.24 -4.32 -11.00
N LEU A 405 1.42 -3.25 -10.22
CA LEU A 405 1.32 -1.88 -10.71
C LEU A 405 2.34 -1.63 -11.85
N ASP A 406 3.62 -1.94 -11.62
CA ASP A 406 4.72 -1.79 -12.56
C ASP A 406 4.45 -2.53 -13.87
N GLU A 407 4.18 -3.84 -13.82
CA GLU A 407 3.88 -4.65 -15.01
C GLU A 407 2.71 -4.09 -15.82
N LYS A 408 1.69 -3.57 -15.16
CA LYS A 408 0.53 -2.98 -15.82
C LYS A 408 0.86 -1.63 -16.43
N VAL A 409 1.61 -0.78 -15.75
CA VAL A 409 2.09 0.51 -16.27
C VAL A 409 2.98 0.28 -17.49
N LEU A 410 3.87 -0.70 -17.46
CA LEU A 410 4.72 -1.06 -18.61
C LEU A 410 3.89 -1.49 -19.82
N LYS A 411 2.86 -2.33 -19.62
CA LYS A 411 1.93 -2.72 -20.70
C LYS A 411 1.14 -1.53 -21.26
N LEU A 412 0.62 -0.66 -20.40
CA LEU A 412 -0.10 0.54 -20.82
C LEU A 412 0.84 1.51 -21.56
N THR A 413 2.09 1.60 -21.13
CA THR A 413 3.12 2.41 -21.80
C THR A 413 3.45 1.86 -23.17
N GLU A 414 3.63 0.55 -23.29
CA GLU A 414 3.85 -0.10 -24.58
C GLU A 414 2.69 0.19 -25.56
N GLN A 415 1.44 0.05 -25.10
CA GLN A 415 0.25 0.36 -25.90
C GLN A 415 0.23 1.83 -26.34
N PHE A 416 0.38 2.76 -25.39
CA PHE A 416 0.43 4.19 -25.67
C PHE A 416 1.54 4.53 -26.68
N TYR A 417 2.71 3.91 -26.51
CA TYR A 417 3.85 4.14 -27.36
C TYR A 417 3.69 3.55 -28.79
N GLN A 418 2.97 2.44 -28.92
CA GLN A 418 2.56 1.91 -30.22
C GLN A 418 1.58 2.86 -30.92
N GLU A 419 0.63 3.46 -30.21
CA GLU A 419 -0.32 4.42 -30.78
C GLU A 419 0.38 5.66 -31.34
N ILE A 420 1.29 6.26 -30.56
CA ILE A 420 2.03 7.47 -30.99
C ILE A 420 3.05 7.18 -32.09
N SER A 421 3.44 5.91 -32.32
CA SER A 421 4.37 5.55 -33.41
C SER A 421 3.86 5.94 -34.81
N SER A 422 2.54 6.16 -34.93
CA SER A 422 1.88 6.66 -36.14
C SER A 422 1.99 8.17 -36.35
N TYR A 423 2.42 8.92 -35.33
CA TYR A 423 2.50 10.39 -35.37
C TYR A 423 3.76 10.88 -36.08
N PRO A 424 3.84 12.17 -36.48
CA PRO A 424 5.08 12.74 -36.98
C PRO A 424 6.23 12.58 -35.99
N TYR A 425 7.44 12.29 -36.47
CA TYR A 425 8.61 12.01 -35.62
C TYR A 425 8.88 13.11 -34.57
N THR A 426 8.70 14.39 -34.93
CA THR A 426 8.85 15.51 -33.99
C THR A 426 7.84 15.48 -32.85
N ALA A 427 6.60 15.04 -33.12
CA ALA A 427 5.57 14.86 -32.09
C ALA A 427 5.90 13.66 -31.20
N GLN A 428 6.38 12.56 -31.79
CA GLN A 428 6.83 11.38 -31.03
C GLN A 428 7.93 11.75 -30.03
N VAL A 429 8.97 12.46 -30.48
CA VAL A 429 10.09 12.87 -29.62
C VAL A 429 9.59 13.69 -28.43
N TYR A 430 8.75 14.69 -28.68
CA TYR A 430 8.17 15.52 -27.63
C TYR A 430 7.35 14.70 -26.63
N ILE A 431 6.42 13.88 -27.11
CA ILE A 431 5.52 13.09 -26.25
C ILE A 431 6.30 12.09 -25.41
N LEU A 432 7.28 11.39 -26.00
CA LEU A 432 8.11 10.42 -25.28
C LEU A 432 8.97 11.07 -24.19
N GLU A 433 9.51 12.27 -24.45
CA GLU A 433 10.32 12.99 -23.47
C GLU A 433 9.49 13.51 -22.30
N GLU A 434 8.29 14.03 -22.56
CA GLU A 434 7.38 14.49 -21.50
C GLU A 434 6.73 13.32 -20.72
N ASP A 435 6.38 12.21 -21.38
CA ASP A 435 5.90 11.01 -20.69
C ASP A 435 7.01 10.42 -19.81
N LEU A 436 8.26 10.35 -20.28
CA LEU A 436 9.37 9.90 -19.46
C LEU A 436 9.53 10.76 -18.20
N LYS A 437 9.43 12.09 -18.30
CA LYS A 437 9.47 12.98 -17.13
C LYS A 437 8.32 12.70 -16.17
N LEU A 438 7.10 12.49 -16.68
CA LEU A 438 5.94 12.12 -15.87
C LEU A 438 6.19 10.80 -15.11
N VAL A 439 6.69 9.76 -15.81
CA VAL A 439 6.96 8.47 -15.19
C VAL A 439 8.11 8.56 -14.19
N GLN A 440 9.21 9.24 -14.51
CA GLN A 440 10.33 9.47 -13.59
C GLN A 440 9.91 10.20 -12.32
N ARG A 441 8.93 11.09 -12.42
CA ARG A 441 8.41 11.84 -11.28
C ARG A 441 7.46 11.01 -10.40
N SER A 442 6.87 9.95 -10.95
CA SER A 442 5.76 9.23 -10.31
C SER A 442 6.08 7.79 -9.91
N PHE A 443 7.05 7.14 -10.55
CA PHE A 443 7.36 5.72 -10.38
C PHE A 443 8.82 5.49 -9.99
N LEU A 444 9.13 4.28 -9.55
CA LEU A 444 10.45 3.87 -9.12
C LEU A 444 11.42 3.71 -10.31
N PRO A 445 12.74 3.72 -10.04
CA PRO A 445 13.78 3.45 -11.03
C PRO A 445 13.60 2.20 -11.86
N CYS A 446 13.17 1.10 -11.25
CA CYS A 446 12.88 -0.13 -11.99
C CYS A 446 11.84 0.09 -13.10
N THR A 447 10.79 0.87 -12.85
CA THR A 447 9.75 1.20 -13.83
C THR A 447 10.24 2.19 -14.89
N TRP A 448 10.75 3.36 -14.48
CA TRP A 448 11.03 4.42 -15.45
C TRP A 448 12.23 4.11 -16.35
N ILE A 449 13.17 3.26 -15.93
CA ILE A 449 14.25 2.77 -16.81
C ILE A 449 13.70 1.90 -17.93
N GLN A 450 12.73 1.03 -17.64
CA GLN A 450 12.09 0.22 -18.68
C GLN A 450 11.29 1.09 -19.64
N VAL A 451 10.56 2.09 -19.13
CA VAL A 451 9.87 3.09 -19.97
C VAL A 451 10.85 3.87 -20.84
N GLN A 452 11.99 4.29 -20.29
CA GLN A 452 13.06 4.95 -21.04
C GLN A 452 13.57 4.05 -22.17
N LYS A 453 13.84 2.78 -21.88
CA LYS A 453 14.27 1.79 -22.87
C LYS A 453 13.25 1.64 -24.00
N MET A 454 11.97 1.47 -23.68
CA MET A 454 10.88 1.39 -24.68
C MET A 454 10.83 2.63 -25.57
N GLY A 455 10.93 3.82 -24.96
CA GLY A 455 10.91 5.09 -25.69
C GLY A 455 12.11 5.24 -26.64
N LEU A 456 13.30 4.83 -26.20
CA LEU A 456 14.50 4.81 -27.05
C LEU A 456 14.34 3.84 -28.22
N GLU A 457 13.84 2.64 -27.99
CA GLU A 457 13.63 1.64 -29.05
C GLU A 457 12.66 2.14 -30.13
N ILE A 458 11.61 2.85 -29.73
CA ILE A 458 10.66 3.44 -30.68
C ILE A 458 11.27 4.60 -31.45
N ARG A 459 12.01 5.50 -30.79
CA ARG A 459 12.75 6.56 -31.49
C ARG A 459 13.72 5.99 -32.51
N ILE A 460 14.50 4.99 -32.12
CA ILE A 460 15.47 4.30 -32.99
C ILE A 460 14.74 3.67 -34.18
N ASN A 461 13.63 2.97 -33.95
CA ASN A 461 12.84 2.34 -35.03
C ASN A 461 12.22 3.37 -35.98
N SER A 462 11.68 4.48 -35.45
CA SER A 462 11.14 5.57 -36.27
C SER A 462 12.24 6.22 -37.14
N MET A 463 13.41 6.54 -36.56
CA MET A 463 14.55 7.04 -37.32
C MET A 463 15.00 6.04 -38.38
N LYS A 464 15.14 4.75 -38.01
CA LYS A 464 15.50 3.67 -38.94
C LYS A 464 14.55 3.65 -40.14
N ASN A 465 13.24 3.71 -39.92
CA ASN A 465 12.25 3.69 -41.00
C ASN A 465 12.38 4.93 -41.91
N ILE A 466 12.56 6.12 -41.34
CA ILE A 466 12.72 7.37 -42.08
C ILE A 466 14.00 7.32 -42.94
N TYR A 467 15.16 7.12 -42.31
CA TYR A 467 16.44 7.18 -43.01
C TYR A 467 16.65 6.02 -43.97
N TYR A 468 16.09 4.83 -43.68
CA TYR A 468 16.15 3.72 -44.62
C TYR A 468 15.28 3.98 -45.86
N SER A 469 14.09 4.57 -45.68
CA SER A 469 13.24 4.97 -46.81
C SER A 469 13.93 6.06 -47.66
N GLU A 470 14.49 7.09 -47.03
CA GLU A 470 15.29 8.12 -47.70
C GLU A 470 16.50 7.52 -48.44
N TYR A 471 17.21 6.58 -47.81
CA TYR A 471 18.36 5.88 -48.40
C TYR A 471 17.97 5.07 -49.65
N LYS A 472 16.82 4.37 -49.64
CA LYS A 472 16.33 3.65 -50.83
C LYS A 472 16.06 4.56 -52.01
N GLN A 473 15.64 5.79 -51.74
CA GLN A 473 15.33 6.78 -52.77
C GLN A 473 16.58 7.55 -53.22
N PHE A 474 17.65 7.52 -52.42
CA PHE A 474 18.90 8.18 -52.72
C PHE A 474 19.58 7.52 -53.93
N ARG A 475 19.93 8.36 -54.91
CA ARG A 475 20.74 7.93 -56.06
C ARG A 475 22.12 8.60 -55.98
N PRO A 476 23.21 7.81 -55.90
CA PRO A 476 24.54 8.37 -55.80
C PRO A 476 24.91 9.15 -57.07
N ILE A 477 25.36 10.39 -56.89
CA ILE A 477 25.91 11.22 -57.98
C ILE A 477 27.41 10.96 -58.02
N SER A 478 27.94 10.64 -59.21
CA SER A 478 29.27 10.04 -59.43
C SER A 478 30.49 10.93 -59.09
N SER A 479 30.32 12.10 -58.46
CA SER A 479 31.37 13.11 -58.34
C SER A 479 31.58 13.71 -56.94
N THR A 480 30.98 13.16 -55.88
CA THR A 480 31.21 13.69 -54.51
C THR A 480 32.54 13.21 -53.92
N PRO A 481 33.39 14.11 -53.40
CA PRO A 481 34.66 13.73 -52.75
C PRO A 481 34.43 12.87 -51.49
N GLU A 482 35.32 11.91 -51.26
CA GLU A 482 35.18 10.83 -50.26
C GLU A 482 35.83 11.12 -48.89
N GLU A 483 36.05 12.38 -48.51
CA GLU A 483 36.87 12.70 -47.34
C GLU A 483 36.09 12.76 -46.01
N GLY A 484 36.64 12.13 -44.96
CA GLY A 484 36.37 12.47 -43.55
C GLY A 484 35.20 11.79 -42.82
N ILE A 485 34.42 10.90 -43.46
CA ILE A 485 33.16 10.37 -42.89
C ILE A 485 33.21 8.86 -42.56
N ASP A 486 34.33 8.18 -42.80
CA ASP A 486 34.48 6.73 -42.60
C ASP A 486 34.11 6.24 -41.20
N ARG A 487 34.29 7.08 -40.17
CA ARG A 487 33.91 6.74 -38.77
C ARG A 487 32.41 6.46 -38.61
N TYR A 488 31.55 7.07 -39.42
CA TYR A 488 30.10 6.90 -39.32
C TYR A 488 29.59 5.69 -40.11
N VAL A 489 30.33 5.22 -41.10
CA VAL A 489 29.97 4.05 -41.92
C VAL A 489 29.89 2.79 -41.06
N TYR A 490 30.80 2.65 -40.08
CA TYR A 490 30.83 1.50 -39.16
C TYR A 490 30.14 1.76 -37.81
N SER A 491 29.54 2.94 -37.64
CA SER A 491 28.73 3.29 -36.46
C SER A 491 27.39 2.53 -36.46
N PRO A 492 26.64 2.51 -35.34
CA PRO A 492 25.29 1.94 -35.30
C PRO A 492 24.36 2.38 -36.43
N PHE A 493 24.39 3.66 -36.82
CA PHE A 493 23.60 4.20 -37.94
C PHE A 493 24.01 3.57 -39.27
N GLY A 494 25.32 3.49 -39.54
CA GLY A 494 25.81 2.85 -40.75
C GLY A 494 25.48 1.36 -40.78
N LYS A 495 25.67 0.65 -39.66
CA LYS A 495 25.26 -0.76 -39.50
C LYS A 495 23.76 -0.96 -39.73
N MET A 496 22.92 -0.04 -39.26
CA MET A 496 21.48 -0.07 -39.51
C MET A 496 21.17 -0.04 -41.01
N LEU A 497 21.87 0.78 -41.81
CA LEU A 497 21.70 0.79 -43.26
C LEU A 497 22.25 -0.48 -43.92
N PHE A 498 23.44 -0.94 -43.51
CA PHE A 498 24.05 -2.19 -44.01
C PHE A 498 23.17 -3.41 -43.80
N ASN A 499 22.57 -3.55 -42.62
CA ASN A 499 21.69 -4.67 -42.31
C ASN A 499 20.48 -4.76 -43.24
N ASN A 500 20.15 -3.68 -43.97
CA ASN A 500 19.04 -3.61 -44.89
C ASN A 500 19.45 -3.39 -46.36
N ASP A 501 20.76 -3.36 -46.67
CA ASP A 501 21.35 -3.35 -48.02
C ASP A 501 22.53 -4.33 -48.08
N GLN A 502 22.28 -5.53 -48.61
CA GLN A 502 23.27 -6.60 -48.74
C GLN A 502 24.10 -6.52 -50.04
N SER A 503 24.01 -5.42 -50.79
CA SER A 503 24.77 -5.28 -52.04
C SER A 503 26.28 -5.15 -51.78
N HIS A 504 27.10 -5.65 -52.70
CA HIS A 504 28.57 -5.53 -52.62
C HIS A 504 29.07 -4.06 -52.66
N VAL A 505 28.20 -3.13 -53.05
CA VAL A 505 28.46 -1.68 -53.10
C VAL A 505 27.84 -0.92 -51.92
N ALA A 506 27.17 -1.60 -50.98
CA ALA A 506 26.47 -0.98 -49.85
C ALA A 506 27.37 -0.03 -49.06
N SER A 507 28.61 -0.43 -48.77
CA SER A 507 29.57 0.41 -48.03
C SER A 507 29.82 1.76 -48.71
N ARG A 508 30.03 1.73 -50.04
CA ARG A 508 30.22 2.95 -50.83
C ARG A 508 28.95 3.78 -50.88
N ASN A 509 27.78 3.16 -51.08
CA ASN A 509 26.50 3.86 -51.14
C ASN A 509 26.12 4.50 -49.80
N ILE A 510 26.36 3.80 -48.69
CA ILE A 510 26.13 4.32 -47.33
C ILE A 510 27.06 5.51 -47.06
N LYS A 511 28.34 5.41 -47.41
CA LYS A 511 29.30 6.53 -47.31
C LYS A 511 28.81 7.74 -48.09
N LEU A 512 28.40 7.55 -49.34
CA LEU A 512 27.85 8.64 -50.19
C LEU A 512 26.56 9.23 -49.62
N TYR A 513 25.70 8.41 -49.01
CA TYR A 513 24.47 8.88 -48.38
C TYR A 513 24.73 9.68 -47.10
N ILE A 514 25.66 9.25 -46.24
CA ILE A 514 26.06 10.03 -45.06
C ILE A 514 26.69 11.36 -45.49
N ASN A 515 27.52 11.37 -46.55
CA ASN A 515 28.03 12.61 -47.14
C ASN A 515 26.87 13.51 -47.63
N HIS A 516 25.83 12.93 -48.24
CA HIS A 516 24.64 13.67 -48.66
C HIS A 516 23.89 14.31 -47.48
N LEU A 517 23.71 13.58 -46.37
CA LEU A 517 23.13 14.13 -45.15
C LEU A 517 24.00 15.27 -44.58
N SER A 518 25.32 15.10 -44.58
CA SER A 518 26.28 16.13 -44.16
C SER A 518 26.14 17.41 -45.00
N MET A 519 26.11 17.30 -46.34
CA MET A 519 25.91 18.45 -47.24
C MET A 519 24.56 19.16 -47.04
N ARG A 520 23.55 18.46 -46.50
CA ARG A 520 22.24 19.02 -46.14
C ARG A 520 22.14 19.52 -44.69
N ASN A 521 23.27 19.62 -43.98
CA ASN A 521 23.33 19.99 -42.56
C ASN A 521 22.52 19.05 -41.65
N ARG A 522 22.38 17.77 -42.03
CA ARG A 522 21.67 16.71 -41.29
C ARG A 522 22.62 15.67 -40.70
N LEU A 523 23.91 15.98 -40.56
CA LEU A 523 24.86 15.08 -39.91
C LEU A 523 24.53 14.85 -38.43
N GLN A 524 23.89 15.84 -37.79
CA GLN A 524 23.45 15.72 -36.40
C GLN A 524 22.50 14.53 -36.20
N ASP A 525 21.62 14.27 -37.16
CA ASP A 525 20.70 13.13 -37.14
C ASP A 525 21.42 11.78 -36.99
N VAL A 526 22.58 11.64 -37.66
CA VAL A 526 23.43 10.44 -37.60
C VAL A 526 24.05 10.30 -36.20
N ILE A 527 24.51 11.43 -35.64
CA ILE A 527 25.08 11.48 -34.28
C ILE A 527 24.01 11.14 -33.25
N ASP A 528 22.82 11.71 -33.37
CA ASP A 528 21.70 11.49 -32.48
C ASP A 528 21.27 10.01 -32.50
N TYR A 529 21.16 9.39 -33.68
CA TYR A 529 20.87 7.96 -33.77
C TYR A 529 21.91 7.12 -33.01
N ASN A 530 23.19 7.39 -33.24
CA ASN A 530 24.27 6.65 -32.59
C ASN A 530 24.26 6.83 -31.06
N ASN A 531 23.97 8.04 -30.58
CA ASN A 531 23.84 8.32 -29.15
C ASN A 531 22.64 7.60 -28.52
N LEU A 532 21.49 7.58 -29.21
CA LEU A 532 20.30 6.87 -28.77
C LEU A 532 20.54 5.36 -28.71
N ASP A 533 21.17 4.78 -29.73
CA ASP A 533 21.53 3.35 -29.75
C ASP A 533 22.50 3.01 -28.62
N ALA A 534 23.57 3.81 -28.44
CA ALA A 534 24.53 3.61 -27.35
C ALA A 534 23.86 3.67 -25.97
N LEU A 535 22.95 4.62 -25.75
CA LEU A 535 22.17 4.72 -24.51
C LEU A 535 21.26 3.51 -24.32
N CYS A 536 20.57 3.07 -25.38
CA CYS A 536 19.72 1.88 -25.34
C CYS A 536 20.53 0.61 -25.01
N GLN A 537 21.74 0.45 -25.58
CA GLN A 537 22.63 -0.66 -25.26
C GLN A 537 23.13 -0.59 -23.82
N LYS A 538 23.46 0.60 -23.31
CA LYS A 538 23.86 0.79 -21.91
C LYS A 538 22.75 0.36 -20.94
N LEU A 539 21.49 0.69 -21.23
CA LEU A 539 20.33 0.28 -20.42
C LEU A 539 19.99 -1.22 -20.53
N LYS A 540 20.53 -1.92 -21.55
CA LYS A 540 20.37 -3.37 -21.70
C LYS A 540 21.39 -4.18 -20.92
N GLN A 541 22.50 -3.56 -20.49
CA GLN A 541 23.51 -4.23 -19.70
C GLN A 541 23.04 -4.36 -18.24
N PRO A 542 23.19 -5.54 -17.60
CA PRO A 542 22.91 -5.67 -16.18
C PRO A 542 23.87 -4.76 -15.38
N LYS A 543 23.33 -3.94 -14.48
CA LYS A 543 24.16 -3.18 -13.53
C LYS A 543 24.71 -4.17 -12.50
N LEU A 544 26.02 -4.16 -12.28
CA LEU A 544 26.71 -5.05 -11.32
C LEU A 544 27.27 -4.30 -10.11
N VAL A 545 27.46 -2.98 -10.18
CA VAL A 545 28.34 -2.25 -9.24
C VAL A 545 27.59 -1.62 -8.05
N GLU A 546 26.32 -1.25 -8.23
CA GLU A 546 25.52 -0.62 -7.16
C GLU A 546 24.88 -1.67 -6.22
N ASP A 547 24.78 -2.93 -6.65
CA ASP A 547 24.19 -4.01 -5.85
C ASP A 547 25.17 -4.54 -4.78
N GLU A 548 26.50 -4.46 -4.98
CA GLU A 548 27.53 -4.96 -4.04
C GLU A 548 27.56 -4.20 -2.70
N GLU A 549 27.30 -2.88 -2.69
CA GLU A 549 27.30 -2.09 -1.45
C GLU A 549 26.05 -2.34 -0.60
N ILE A 550 24.90 -2.54 -1.25
CA ILE A 550 23.65 -2.91 -0.57
C ILE A 550 23.73 -4.38 -0.09
N GLU A 551 24.34 -5.26 -0.89
CA GLU A 551 24.65 -6.64 -0.51
C GLU A 551 25.50 -6.69 0.76
N TYR A 552 26.56 -5.88 0.82
CA TYR A 552 27.41 -5.78 2.00
C TYR A 552 26.65 -5.28 3.24
N GLN A 553 25.75 -4.30 3.09
CA GLN A 553 24.90 -3.82 4.20
C GLN A 553 23.91 -4.89 4.68
N ASN A 554 23.27 -5.61 3.76
CA ASN A 554 22.35 -6.71 4.10
C ASN A 554 23.07 -7.87 4.81
N GLU A 555 24.26 -8.24 4.35
CA GLU A 555 25.09 -9.27 4.99
C GLU A 555 25.52 -8.87 6.41
N GLN A 556 25.92 -7.61 6.62
CA GLN A 556 26.22 -7.10 7.97
C GLN A 556 25.02 -7.19 8.92
N MET A 557 23.81 -7.06 8.37
CA MET A 557 22.55 -7.16 9.13
C MET A 557 22.02 -8.60 9.26
N GLY A 558 22.73 -9.59 8.72
CA GLY A 558 22.37 -11.01 8.81
C GLY A 558 21.30 -11.44 7.80
N PHE A 559 21.04 -10.63 6.78
CA PHE A 559 20.17 -10.99 5.65
C PHE A 559 21.02 -11.51 4.50
N LYS A 560 20.72 -12.71 4.00
CA LYS A 560 21.34 -13.24 2.77
C LYS A 560 20.60 -12.68 1.56
N LEU A 561 21.33 -12.35 0.49
CA LEU A 561 20.72 -11.87 -0.76
C LEU A 561 19.92 -12.95 -1.48
N GLU A 562 20.38 -14.20 -1.40
CA GLU A 562 19.63 -15.36 -1.86
C GLU A 562 18.57 -15.73 -0.83
N ILE A 563 17.47 -14.98 -0.87
CA ILE A 563 16.29 -15.25 -0.06
C ILE A 563 15.46 -16.29 -0.80
N SER A 564 15.25 -17.43 -0.17
CA SER A 564 14.32 -18.45 -0.68
C SER A 564 12.90 -17.87 -0.81
N PRO A 565 12.07 -18.35 -1.75
CA PRO A 565 10.65 -17.96 -1.81
C PRO A 565 9.93 -18.16 -0.46
N GLU A 566 10.33 -19.17 0.29
CA GLU A 566 9.88 -19.47 1.64
C GLU A 566 10.18 -18.35 2.64
N GLU A 567 11.40 -17.82 2.63
CA GLU A 567 11.79 -16.68 3.48
C GLU A 567 11.09 -15.40 3.01
N GLN A 568 11.03 -15.12 1.72
CA GLN A 568 10.28 -13.98 1.20
C GLN A 568 8.82 -14.01 1.70
N VAL A 569 8.22 -15.19 1.78
CA VAL A 569 6.87 -15.36 2.32
C VAL A 569 6.78 -14.97 3.80
N LEU A 570 7.80 -15.29 4.62
CA LEU A 570 7.86 -14.95 6.05
C LEU A 570 8.10 -13.47 6.33
N PHE A 571 8.93 -12.81 5.52
CA PHE A 571 9.23 -11.38 5.63
C PHE A 571 8.18 -10.51 4.92
N SER A 572 7.40 -11.07 4.01
CA SER A 572 6.37 -10.31 3.33
C SER A 572 5.17 -10.05 4.24
N ILE A 573 4.94 -8.76 4.51
CA ILE A 573 3.73 -8.22 5.14
C ILE A 573 2.46 -8.57 4.32
N SER A 574 2.61 -9.16 3.12
CA SER A 574 1.55 -9.41 2.14
C SER A 574 0.81 -10.72 2.26
N ASN A 575 1.45 -11.75 2.79
CA ASN A 575 0.97 -13.10 2.58
C ASN A 575 -0.03 -13.53 3.65
N ASP A 576 -1.15 -14.08 3.20
CA ASP A 576 -2.18 -14.65 4.07
C ASP A 576 -1.82 -16.09 4.44
N ILE A 577 -0.92 -16.25 5.41
CA ILE A 577 -0.41 -17.55 5.83
C ILE A 577 -1.26 -18.11 6.99
N HIS A 578 -1.68 -19.36 6.87
CA HIS A 578 -2.26 -20.13 7.96
C HIS A 578 -1.17 -20.73 8.87
N LEU A 579 -1.46 -20.92 10.16
CA LEU A 579 -0.50 -21.52 11.10
C LEU A 579 0.12 -22.82 10.58
N GLY A 580 -0.68 -23.71 9.98
CA GLY A 580 -0.16 -24.96 9.41
C GLY A 580 0.83 -24.75 8.25
N GLN A 581 0.59 -23.76 7.39
CA GLN A 581 1.50 -23.41 6.30
C GLN A 581 2.79 -22.79 6.84
N PHE A 582 2.67 -21.89 7.83
CA PHE A 582 3.81 -21.30 8.52
C PHE A 582 4.71 -22.38 9.15
N LEU A 583 4.13 -23.32 9.88
CA LEU A 583 4.88 -24.44 10.49
C LEU A 583 5.57 -25.30 9.43
N SER A 584 4.94 -25.52 8.28
CA SER A 584 5.55 -26.25 7.15
C SER A 584 6.78 -25.51 6.61
N ILE A 585 6.67 -24.20 6.39
CA ILE A 585 7.78 -23.36 5.89
C ILE A 585 8.95 -23.39 6.90
N VAL A 586 8.66 -23.18 8.18
CA VAL A 586 9.68 -23.21 9.24
C VAL A 586 10.31 -24.59 9.36
N SER A 587 9.55 -25.67 9.18
CA SER A 587 10.10 -27.04 9.22
C SER A 587 11.03 -27.34 8.04
N ALA A 588 10.70 -26.84 6.84
CA ALA A 588 11.58 -26.96 5.68
C ALA A 588 12.90 -26.20 5.92
N TYR A 589 12.83 -25.01 6.51
CA TYR A 589 14.02 -24.23 6.85
C TYR A 589 14.97 -24.97 7.81
N LYS A 590 14.42 -25.63 8.84
CA LYS A 590 15.22 -26.44 9.79
C LYS A 590 15.95 -27.62 9.14
N THR A 591 15.45 -28.13 8.02
CA THR A 591 16.12 -29.21 7.28
C THR A 591 17.24 -28.74 6.35
N PHE A 592 17.35 -27.43 6.08
CA PHE A 592 18.41 -26.86 5.25
C PHE A 592 19.67 -26.45 6.03
N GLU A 593 19.56 -26.25 7.34
CA GLU A 593 20.70 -25.87 8.21
C GLU A 593 21.42 -27.06 8.88
N GLY A 594 21.01 -28.30 8.59
CA GLY A 594 21.68 -29.53 9.04
C GLY A 594 22.30 -30.28 7.87
#